data_AF-A0A927V6H0-F1
#
_entry.id   AF-A0A927V6H0-F1
#
_cell.length_a   1.000
_cell.length_b   1.000
_cell.length_c   1.000
_cell.angle_alpha   90.00
_cell.angle_beta   90.00
_cell.angle_gamma   90.00
#
_symmetry.space_group_name_H-M   'P 1'
#
loop_
_entity.id
_entity.type
_entity.pdbx_description
1 polymer ?
#
loop_
_entity_poly.entity_id
_entity_poly.type
_entity_poly.pdbx_seq_one_letter_code
_entity_poly.pdbx_strand_id
1 'polypeptide(L)'
;MGFFANLISRLNGSVELKKAQEKYLRNTKKYLSEVSANAEAMAAMAGRKQRELVECTNELEKLQRYAEKAVLAKADDDAREYLAKKFALEEKLKRLQQEYEQAALKAENLSKEKEGLLNEIQELEAQL
;
A
#
# COMPACT_ATOMS: atom_id res chain seq x y z
N MET A 1 -35.58 -24.07 15.86
CA MET A 1 -35.38 -23.56 14.49
C MET A 1 -36.70 -23.03 13.90
N GLY A 2 -37.30 -21.99 14.49
CA GLY A 2 -38.65 -21.54 14.08
C GLY A 2 -38.76 -20.07 13.66
N PHE A 3 -37.81 -19.22 14.06
CA PHE A 3 -37.90 -17.78 13.83
C PHE A 3 -37.48 -17.36 12.41
N PHE A 4 -36.39 -17.92 11.88
CA PHE A 4 -35.94 -17.66 10.51
C PHE A 4 -36.89 -18.23 9.45
N ALA A 5 -37.44 -19.42 9.69
CA ALA A 5 -38.40 -20.04 8.77
C ALA A 5 -39.74 -19.28 8.70
N ASN A 6 -40.17 -18.67 9.81
CA ASN A 6 -41.42 -17.90 9.88
C ASN A 6 -41.26 -16.48 9.29
N LEU A 7 -40.06 -15.90 9.38
CA LEU A 7 -39.75 -14.61 8.74
C LEU A 7 -39.79 -14.70 7.20
N ILE A 8 -39.35 -15.82 6.64
CA ILE A 8 -39.27 -16.07 5.20
C ILE A 8 -40.66 -16.26 4.56
N SER A 9 -41.62 -16.86 5.27
CA SER A 9 -42.98 -17.11 4.72
C SER A 9 -43.92 -15.91 4.73
N ARG A 10 -43.61 -14.83 5.46
CA ARG A 10 -44.56 -13.71 5.67
C ARG A 10 -44.46 -12.57 4.67
N LEU A 11 -43.50 -12.59 3.75
CA LEU A 11 -43.38 -11.53 2.76
C LEU A 11 -43.66 -12.05 1.36
N ASN A 12 -44.29 -11.19 0.57
CA ASN A 12 -43.99 -10.97 -0.85
C ASN A 12 -42.47 -10.67 -1.08
N GLY A 13 -41.58 -11.33 -0.34
CA GLY A 13 -40.21 -10.97 -0.01
C GLY A 13 -39.20 -12.01 -0.45
N SER A 14 -39.50 -12.75 -1.51
CA SER A 14 -38.47 -13.33 -2.36
C SER A 14 -37.96 -12.28 -3.35
N VAL A 15 -38.85 -11.48 -3.97
CA VAL A 15 -38.49 -10.50 -5.01
C VAL A 15 -37.79 -9.27 -4.43
N GLU A 16 -38.36 -8.61 -3.43
CA GLU A 16 -37.74 -7.41 -2.82
C GLU A 16 -36.43 -7.74 -2.10
N LEU A 17 -36.31 -8.96 -1.55
CA LEU A 17 -35.12 -9.44 -0.86
C LEU A 17 -34.01 -9.82 -1.86
N LYS A 18 -34.37 -10.45 -3.00
CA LYS A 18 -33.45 -10.62 -4.14
C LYS A 18 -32.99 -9.28 -4.72
N LYS A 19 -33.88 -8.31 -4.93
CA LYS A 19 -33.50 -6.96 -5.40
C LYS A 19 -32.53 -6.27 -4.43
N ALA A 20 -32.75 -6.43 -3.12
CA ALA A 20 -31.85 -5.89 -2.10
C ALA A 20 -30.46 -6.56 -2.15
N GLN A 21 -30.41 -7.89 -2.28
CA GLN A 21 -29.18 -8.66 -2.41
C GLN A 21 -28.41 -8.30 -3.71
N GLU A 22 -29.11 -8.17 -4.84
CA GLU A 22 -28.50 -7.71 -6.09
C GLU A 22 -27.95 -6.28 -5.97
N LYS A 23 -28.68 -5.39 -5.28
CA LYS A 23 -28.21 -4.02 -5.03
C LYS A 23 -26.95 -4.03 -4.16
N TYR A 24 -26.93 -4.87 -3.13
CA TYR A 24 -25.76 -5.06 -2.28
C TYR A 24 -24.56 -5.56 -3.11
N LEU A 25 -24.74 -6.64 -3.88
CA LEU A 25 -23.71 -7.16 -4.78
C LEU A 25 -23.17 -6.10 -5.75
N ARG A 26 -24.04 -5.29 -6.36
CA ARG A 26 -23.61 -4.18 -7.24
C ARG A 26 -22.77 -3.14 -6.49
N ASN A 27 -23.15 -2.81 -5.27
CA ASN A 27 -22.39 -1.86 -4.44
C ASN A 27 -21.03 -2.44 -4.04
N THR A 28 -20.96 -3.72 -3.63
CA THR A 28 -19.71 -4.40 -3.28
C THR A 28 -18.77 -4.47 -4.47
N LYS A 29 -19.28 -4.77 -5.68
CA LYS A 29 -18.50 -4.72 -6.93
C LYS A 29 -17.96 -3.32 -7.23
N LYS A 30 -18.77 -2.28 -7.03
CA LYS A 30 -18.32 -0.90 -7.19
C LYS A 30 -17.20 -0.55 -6.20
N TYR A 31 -17.38 -0.91 -4.93
CA TYR A 31 -16.38 -0.69 -3.89
C TYR A 31 -15.08 -1.45 -4.17
N LEU A 32 -15.16 -2.70 -4.63
CA LEU A 32 -14.00 -3.46 -5.09
C LEU A 32 -13.22 -2.73 -6.20
N SER A 33 -13.91 -2.11 -7.16
CA SER A 33 -13.25 -1.32 -8.21
C SER A 33 -12.51 -0.11 -7.63
N GLU A 34 -13.10 0.58 -6.65
CA GLU A 34 -12.49 1.73 -5.98
C GLU A 34 -11.26 1.31 -5.16
N VAL A 35 -11.39 0.25 -4.35
CA VAL A 35 -10.28 -0.32 -3.56
C VAL A 35 -9.17 -0.83 -4.47
N SER A 36 -9.49 -1.46 -5.60
CA SER A 36 -8.50 -1.95 -6.57
C SER A 36 -7.69 -0.79 -7.18
N ALA A 37 -8.36 0.26 -7.63
CA ALA A 37 -7.68 1.45 -8.16
C ALA A 37 -6.78 2.10 -7.10
N ASN A 38 -7.26 2.19 -5.86
CA ASN A 38 -6.47 2.71 -4.74
C ASN A 38 -5.25 1.81 -4.44
N ALA A 39 -5.42 0.49 -4.45
CA ALA A 39 -4.34 -0.46 -4.20
C ALA A 39 -3.22 -0.31 -5.24
N GLU A 40 -3.59 -0.24 -6.52
CA GLU A 40 -2.65 -0.03 -7.63
C GLU A 40 -1.91 1.31 -7.50
N ALA A 41 -2.63 2.39 -7.16
CA ALA A 41 -2.02 3.70 -6.94
C ALA A 41 -1.03 3.69 -5.76
N MET A 42 -1.38 3.06 -4.64
CA MET A 42 -0.50 2.95 -3.47
C MET A 42 0.73 2.08 -3.76
N ALA A 43 0.56 0.96 -4.47
CA ALA A 43 1.66 0.11 -4.89
C ALA A 43 2.63 0.85 -5.83
N ALA A 44 2.11 1.63 -6.78
CA ALA A 44 2.92 2.46 -7.66
C ALA A 44 3.70 3.56 -6.89
N MET A 45 3.09 4.16 -5.86
CA MET A 45 3.79 5.08 -4.97
C MET A 45 4.88 4.38 -4.15
N ALA A 46 4.60 3.22 -3.55
CA ALA A 46 5.59 2.45 -2.81
C ALA A 46 6.80 2.10 -3.70
N GLY A 47 6.57 1.65 -4.93
CA GLY A 47 7.65 1.37 -5.88
C GLY A 47 8.46 2.61 -6.32
N ARG A 48 7.83 3.80 -6.36
CA ARG A 48 8.58 5.06 -6.57
C ARG A 48 9.46 5.38 -5.36
N LYS A 49 8.92 5.28 -4.15
CA LYS A 49 9.66 5.54 -2.91
C LYS A 49 10.79 4.56 -2.67
N GLN A 50 10.60 3.30 -3.04
CA GLN A 50 11.66 2.30 -3.01
C GLN A 50 12.82 2.66 -3.95
N ARG A 51 12.54 3.18 -5.15
CA ARG A 51 13.59 3.64 -6.08
C ARG A 51 14.34 4.84 -5.52
N GLU A 52 13.62 5.84 -5.00
CA GLU A 52 14.22 7.01 -4.33
C GLU A 52 15.11 6.58 -3.14
N LEU A 53 14.69 5.56 -2.39
CA LEU A 53 15.48 4.99 -1.30
C LEU A 53 16.78 4.35 -1.76
N VAL A 54 16.71 3.52 -2.80
CA VAL A 54 17.89 2.86 -3.38
C VAL A 54 18.86 3.90 -3.92
N GLU A 55 18.37 4.92 -4.63
CA GLU A 55 19.20 6.02 -5.13
C GLU A 55 19.88 6.79 -4.00
N CYS A 56 19.14 7.15 -2.94
CA CYS A 56 19.68 7.84 -1.77
C CYS A 56 20.74 6.99 -1.05
N THR A 57 20.50 5.68 -0.93
CA THR A 57 21.43 4.74 -0.30
C THR A 57 22.72 4.64 -1.11
N ASN A 58 22.61 4.52 -2.44
CA ASN A 58 23.76 4.49 -3.34
C ASN A 58 24.58 5.79 -3.28
N GLU A 59 23.92 6.94 -3.14
CA GLU A 59 24.59 8.23 -2.99
C GLU A 59 25.36 8.33 -1.67
N LEU A 60 24.77 7.86 -0.56
CA LEU A 60 25.43 7.76 0.74
C LEU A 60 26.69 6.88 0.68
N GLU A 61 26.61 5.72 0.03
CA GLU A 61 27.76 4.84 -0.16
C GLU A 61 28.87 5.50 -0.99
N LYS A 62 28.51 6.26 -2.04
CA LYS A 62 29.49 7.00 -2.84
C LYS A 62 30.19 8.06 -2.01
N LEU A 63 29.44 8.84 -1.21
CA LEU A 63 30.02 9.86 -0.34
C LEU A 63 30.93 9.25 0.72
N GLN A 64 30.54 8.11 1.30
CA GLN A 64 31.40 7.36 2.22
C GLN A 64 32.73 6.96 1.56
N ARG A 65 32.68 6.38 0.35
CA ARG A 65 33.89 5.99 -0.40
C ARG A 65 34.76 7.20 -0.76
N TYR A 66 34.17 8.34 -1.08
CA TYR A 66 34.91 9.57 -1.38
C TYR A 66 35.57 10.15 -0.12
N ALA A 67 34.88 10.16 1.01
CA ALA A 67 35.46 10.55 2.29
C ALA A 67 36.67 9.67 2.64
N GLU A 68 36.53 8.34 2.52
CA GLU A 68 37.63 7.39 2.77
C GLU A 68 38.84 7.63 1.85
N LYS A 69 38.59 7.85 0.56
CA LYS A 69 39.67 8.17 -0.40
C LYS A 69 40.36 9.50 -0.07
N ALA A 70 39.61 10.52 0.31
CA ALA A 70 40.15 11.82 0.69
C ALA A 70 41.06 11.72 1.94
N VAL A 71 40.65 10.94 2.94
CA VAL A 71 41.47 10.66 4.13
C VAL A 71 42.79 9.95 3.74
N LEU A 72 42.73 8.95 2.86
CA LEU A 72 43.94 8.26 2.39
C LEU A 72 44.89 9.19 1.62
N ALA A 73 44.33 10.16 0.89
CA ALA A 73 45.08 11.19 0.19
C ALA A 73 45.57 12.33 1.10
N LYS A 74 45.26 12.30 2.41
CA LYS A 74 45.51 13.39 3.37
C LYS A 74 44.85 14.71 2.96
N ALA A 75 43.72 14.63 2.25
CA ALA A 75 42.88 15.76 1.85
C ALA A 75 41.74 15.93 2.88
N ASP A 76 42.08 16.43 4.06
CA ASP A 76 41.16 16.47 5.21
C ASP A 76 39.94 17.37 4.99
N ASP A 77 40.11 18.48 4.25
CA ASP A 77 39.01 19.39 3.93
C ASP A 77 37.98 18.73 2.99
N ASP A 78 38.44 18.01 1.96
CA ASP A 78 37.58 17.24 1.07
C ASP A 78 36.83 16.14 1.84
N ALA A 79 37.53 15.43 2.73
CA ALA A 79 36.92 14.40 3.58
C ALA A 79 35.79 14.98 4.44
N ARG A 80 36.00 16.16 5.05
CA ARG A 80 34.98 16.87 5.82
C ARG A 80 33.79 17.27 4.97
N GLU A 81 34.02 17.75 3.75
CA GLU A 81 32.93 18.13 2.84
C GLU A 81 32.06 16.93 2.44
N TYR A 82 32.68 15.79 2.10
CA TYR A 82 31.93 14.56 1.77
C TYR A 82 31.12 14.05 2.96
N LEU A 83 31.68 14.10 4.18
CA LEU A 83 30.99 13.70 5.40
C LEU A 83 29.83 14.64 5.74
N ALA A 84 29.98 15.95 5.54
CA ALA A 84 28.89 16.91 5.74
C ALA A 84 27.72 16.66 4.77
N LYS A 85 28.02 16.42 3.48
CA LYS A 85 27.02 16.03 2.48
C LYS A 85 26.33 14.72 2.85
N LYS A 86 27.09 13.74 3.34
CA LYS A 86 26.56 12.44 3.79
C LYS A 86 25.57 12.63 4.94
N PHE A 87 25.92 13.42 5.95
CA PHE A 87 25.05 13.69 7.10
C PHE A 87 23.69 14.27 6.69
N ALA A 88 23.68 15.22 5.76
CA ALA A 88 22.42 15.78 5.24
C ALA A 88 21.57 14.73 4.48
N LEU A 89 22.21 13.82 3.74
CA LEU A 89 21.54 12.74 3.03
C LEU A 89 21.00 11.64 3.97
N GLU A 90 21.61 11.41 5.13
CA GLU A 90 21.12 10.45 6.12
C GLU A 90 19.74 10.86 6.68
N GLU A 91 19.50 12.16 6.89
CA GLU A 91 18.17 12.66 7.28
C GLU A 91 17.13 12.43 6.17
N LYS A 92 17.51 12.70 4.92
CA LYS A 92 16.66 12.43 3.75
C LYS A 92 16.34 10.94 3.63
N LEU A 93 17.32 10.06 3.85
CA LEU A 93 17.12 8.61 3.81
C LEU A 93 16.08 8.16 4.85
N LYS A 94 16.21 8.63 6.11
CA LYS A 94 15.25 8.29 7.18
C LYS A 94 13.82 8.70 6.81
N ARG A 95 13.65 9.90 6.25
CA ARG A 95 12.34 10.36 5.80
C ARG A 95 11.78 9.50 4.67
N LEU A 96 12.59 9.18 3.67
CA LEU A 96 12.18 8.32 2.56
C LEU A 96 11.81 6.91 3.04
N GLN A 97 12.49 6.39 4.09
CA GLN A 97 12.21 5.08 4.66
C GLN A 97 10.82 5.06 5.29
N GLN A 98 10.51 6.07 6.10
CA GLN A 98 9.18 6.22 6.70
C GLN A 98 8.08 6.38 5.64
N GLU A 99 8.31 7.20 4.60
CA GLU A 99 7.34 7.38 3.52
C GLU A 99 7.10 6.08 2.73
N TYR A 100 8.15 5.31 2.47
CA TYR A 100 8.05 4.00 1.82
C TYR A 100 7.28 2.99 2.69
N GLU A 101 7.63 2.85 3.97
CA GLU A 101 6.99 1.91 4.90
C GLU A 101 5.49 2.18 5.00
N GLN A 102 5.10 3.46 5.12
CA GLN A 102 3.69 3.85 5.16
C GLN A 102 2.96 3.50 3.86
N ALA A 103 3.58 3.79 2.70
CA ALA A 103 2.99 3.47 1.40
C ALA A 103 2.85 1.96 1.17
N ALA A 104 3.88 1.19 1.55
CA ALA A 104 3.90 -0.26 1.43
C ALA A 104 2.84 -0.91 2.34
N LEU A 105 2.75 -0.50 3.60
CA LEU A 105 1.73 -0.98 4.53
C LEU A 105 0.31 -0.67 4.03
N LYS A 106 0.10 0.54 3.49
CA LYS A 106 -1.20 0.91 2.93
C LYS A 106 -1.55 0.09 1.69
N ALA A 107 -0.58 -0.17 0.82
CA ALA A 107 -0.78 -1.05 -0.34
C ALA A 107 -1.13 -2.48 0.08
N GLU A 108 -0.45 -3.02 1.10
CA GLU A 108 -0.74 -4.35 1.65
C GLU A 108 -2.15 -4.44 2.23
N ASN A 109 -2.56 -3.44 3.03
CA ASN A 109 -3.90 -3.42 3.62
C ASN A 109 -5.00 -3.36 2.54
N LEU A 110 -4.81 -2.54 1.51
CA LEU A 110 -5.76 -2.48 0.39
C LEU A 110 -5.80 -3.78 -0.42
N SER A 111 -4.67 -4.51 -0.52
CA SER A 111 -4.64 -5.84 -1.15
C SER A 111 -5.47 -6.84 -0.35
N LYS A 112 -5.32 -6.87 0.97
CA LYS A 112 -6.12 -7.73 1.86
C LYS A 112 -7.61 -7.40 1.79
N GLU A 113 -7.95 -6.11 1.76
CA GLU A 113 -9.33 -5.66 1.60
C GLU A 113 -9.91 -6.09 0.25
N LYS A 114 -9.14 -5.95 -0.84
CA LYS A 114 -9.51 -6.42 -2.18
C LYS A 114 -9.82 -7.92 -2.19
N GLU A 115 -8.96 -8.74 -1.56
CA GLU A 115 -9.16 -10.18 -1.43
C GLU A 115 -10.43 -10.52 -0.65
N GLY A 116 -10.69 -9.83 0.47
CA GLY A 116 -11.91 -9.98 1.25
C GLY A 116 -13.17 -9.68 0.45
N LEU A 117 -13.17 -8.57 -0.30
CA LEU A 117 -14.30 -8.18 -1.15
C LEU A 117 -14.54 -9.18 -2.30
N LEU A 118 -13.48 -9.75 -2.87
CA LEU A 118 -13.60 -10.79 -3.89
C LEU A 118 -14.29 -12.04 -3.33
N ASN A 119 -13.89 -12.48 -2.13
CA ASN A 119 -14.53 -13.62 -1.46
C ASN A 119 -16.01 -13.33 -1.16
N GLU A 120 -16.31 -12.14 -0.63
CA GLU A 120 -17.69 -11.74 -0.34
C GLU A 120 -18.56 -11.71 -1.62
N ILE A 121 -18.02 -11.19 -2.73
CA ILE A 121 -18.72 -11.20 -4.02
C ILE A 121 -19.00 -12.63 -4.48
N GLN A 122 -18.03 -13.54 -4.36
CA GLN A 122 -18.21 -14.95 -4.73
C GLN A 122 -19.32 -15.62 -3.90
N GLU A 123 -19.34 -15.38 -2.59
CA GLU A 123 -20.38 -15.91 -1.70
C GLU A 123 -21.77 -15.35 -2.05
N LEU A 124 -21.88 -14.05 -2.31
CA LEU A 124 -23.13 -13.41 -2.71
C LEU A 124 -23.65 -13.92 -4.06
N GLU A 125 -22.75 -14.13 -5.02
CA GLU A 125 -23.09 -14.67 -6.34
C GLU A 125 -23.56 -16.12 -6.26
N ALA A 126 -22.99 -16.93 -5.35
CA ALA A 126 -23.41 -18.31 -5.14
C ALA A 126 -24.80 -18.44 -4.46
N GLN A 127 -25.26 -17.38 -3.80
CA GLN A 127 -26.55 -17.33 -3.09
C GLN A 127 -27.71 -16.72 -3.90
N LEU A 128 -27.45 -16.21 -5.11
CA LEU A 128 -28.43 -15.60 -6.01
C LEU A 128 -29.04 -16.61 -7.00
#